data_AF-X1Q5B5-F1
#
_entry.id   AF-X1Q5B5-F1
#
_cell.length_a   1.000
_cell.length_b   1.000
_cell.length_c   1.000
_cell.angle_alpha   90.00
_cell.angle_beta   90.00
_cell.angle_gamma   90.00
#
_symmetry.space_group_name_H-M   'P 1'
#
loop_
_entity.id
_entity.type
_entity.pdbx_description
1 polymer ?
#
loop_
_entity_poly.entity_id
_entity_poly.type
_entity_poly.pdbx_seq_one_letter_code
_entity_poly.pdbx_strand_id
1 'polypeptide(L)'
;MSTVCSETEDKLMNERVIVNPSFKSNGEFHASLRARGAGVKDYPNTHTEVEHLGNGKFAASIGVGHRVFFDKTDGNKPKKHKLTDERPSKDYVLVQGCKCCVEVYPYYAKYFDVQHEEVRLYEERWVCQRLFKTDPEEWRDVDAYNPQIAVEEYSELAGDVVKVTVTYDTDYGILTVEYFQRDGNNLKHNVTFRNTSGSTETFRVLQRWAGIVGARVNGKDFPLDTDEPFLAFRKADKKLAIAENLRSMIFNADGSEKTDQRLQRPIQVGRHAQGMKADFIYGDWILAQNESLEIDPDTATLDDPTVDGYIVYIVPNVYNRHTTESTITFYVGSGASFYRAYAEWDISGIPDSTITKVEFRYHGQQNYISPYKSYIYAMAYQPSAQPNNAAGNQVIFDDIGDGTAYLIDDAAIFPEIGTGKDVGGASDQLGTLILKQMSKVL
;
A
#
# COMPACT_ATOMS: atom_id res chain seq x y z
N MET A 1 -45.88 41.49 17.34
CA MET A 1 -45.94 40.28 16.49
C MET A 1 -44.57 40.09 15.90
N SER A 2 -43.75 39.23 16.52
CA SER A 2 -42.37 38.96 16.11
C SER A 2 -42.27 37.57 15.50
N THR A 3 -41.57 37.49 14.37
CA THR A 3 -41.16 36.28 13.68
C THR A 3 -40.02 35.59 14.44
N VAL A 4 -40.11 34.28 14.65
CA VAL A 4 -39.01 33.40 15.06
C VAL A 4 -39.14 32.06 14.33
N CYS A 5 -37.98 31.54 13.93
CA CYS A 5 -37.67 30.31 13.18
C CYS A 5 -38.11 28.98 13.81
N SER A 6 -38.20 27.94 12.97
CA SER A 6 -37.61 26.60 13.22
C SER A 6 -37.57 25.72 11.95
N GLU A 7 -36.37 25.34 11.52
CA GLU A 7 -36.03 24.06 10.84
C GLU A 7 -36.25 22.90 11.86
N THR A 8 -36.54 21.64 11.54
CA THR A 8 -35.83 20.67 10.69
C THR A 8 -36.74 19.45 10.40
N GLU A 9 -36.69 18.88 9.19
CA GLU A 9 -37.10 17.51 8.90
C GLU A 9 -35.91 16.75 8.31
N ASP A 10 -35.33 15.82 9.08
CA ASP A 10 -34.37 14.82 8.60
C ASP A 10 -35.07 13.46 8.50
N LYS A 11 -35.35 13.05 7.26
CA LYS A 11 -35.59 11.66 6.85
C LYS A 11 -34.98 11.48 5.46
N LEU A 12 -33.78 10.89 5.40
CA LEU A 12 -33.25 10.36 4.14
C LEU A 12 -33.22 8.83 4.20
N MET A 13 -33.93 8.26 3.22
CA MET A 13 -34.11 6.85 2.93
C MET A 13 -32.92 6.29 2.14
N ASN A 14 -32.68 4.99 2.31
CA ASN A 14 -31.92 4.17 1.36
C ASN A 14 -32.74 3.96 0.08
N GLU A 15 -32.22 4.34 -1.09
CA GLU A 15 -32.79 3.93 -2.39
C GLU A 15 -31.77 3.17 -3.25
N ARG A 16 -32.19 1.99 -3.71
CA ARG A 16 -31.71 1.40 -4.98
C ARG A 16 -32.13 2.34 -6.11
N VAL A 17 -31.19 2.81 -6.92
CA VAL A 17 -31.53 3.52 -8.16
C VAL A 17 -31.99 2.49 -9.20
N ILE A 18 -33.29 2.17 -9.19
CA ILE A 18 -33.95 1.60 -10.36
C ILE A 18 -34.16 2.76 -11.32
N VAL A 19 -33.38 2.80 -12.40
CA VAL A 19 -33.61 3.76 -13.48
C VAL A 19 -34.86 3.34 -14.25
N ASN A 20 -36.03 3.88 -13.89
CA ASN A 20 -37.27 3.64 -14.62
C ASN A 20 -37.21 4.36 -15.99
N PRO A 21 -37.56 3.71 -17.12
CA PRO A 21 -37.07 4.07 -18.44
C PRO A 21 -38.03 5.01 -19.16
N SER A 22 -37.56 6.22 -19.44
CA SER A 22 -38.15 7.06 -20.49
C SER A 22 -37.08 7.88 -21.20
N PHE A 23 -35.91 7.28 -21.42
CA PHE A 23 -34.94 7.85 -22.35
C PHE A 23 -35.39 7.53 -23.76
N LYS A 24 -35.64 8.57 -24.55
CA LYS A 24 -36.13 8.46 -25.92
C LYS A 24 -35.02 8.07 -26.89
N SER A 25 -33.77 8.11 -26.44
CA SER A 25 -32.60 7.70 -27.20
C SER A 25 -31.42 7.34 -26.29
N ASN A 26 -30.46 6.58 -26.82
CA ASN A 26 -29.17 6.34 -26.15
C ASN A 26 -28.48 7.66 -25.75
N GLY A 27 -28.65 8.73 -26.54
CA GLY A 27 -28.07 10.05 -26.24
C GLY A 27 -28.57 10.66 -24.92
N GLU A 28 -29.87 10.56 -24.61
CA GLU A 28 -30.45 11.08 -23.36
C GLU A 28 -29.99 10.28 -22.13
N PHE A 29 -29.85 8.96 -22.27
CA PHE A 29 -29.32 8.11 -21.20
C PHE A 29 -27.84 8.42 -20.89
N HIS A 30 -27.00 8.54 -21.92
CA HIS A 30 -25.59 8.92 -21.77
C HIS A 30 -25.39 10.33 -21.21
N ALA A 31 -26.29 11.28 -21.52
CA ALA A 31 -26.26 12.62 -20.95
C ALA A 31 -26.64 12.62 -19.46
N SER A 32 -27.64 11.81 -19.07
CA SER A 32 -28.06 11.65 -17.67
C SER A 32 -26.96 11.02 -16.80
N LEU A 33 -26.28 9.98 -17.28
CA LEU A 33 -25.18 9.35 -16.54
C LEU A 33 -23.98 10.30 -16.41
N ARG A 34 -23.62 11.03 -17.48
CA ARG A 34 -22.57 12.06 -17.43
C ARG A 34 -22.92 13.22 -16.50
N ALA A 35 -24.16 13.70 -16.50
CA ALA A 35 -24.60 14.78 -15.62
C ALA A 35 -24.60 14.38 -14.13
N ARG A 36 -24.85 13.10 -13.82
CA ARG A 36 -24.76 12.58 -12.44
C ARG A 36 -23.32 12.36 -11.97
N GLY A 37 -22.38 12.11 -12.90
CA GLY A 37 -20.94 12.06 -12.61
C GLY A 37 -20.25 13.43 -12.66
N ALA A 38 -20.84 14.44 -13.29
CA ALA A 38 -20.29 15.78 -13.39
C ALA A 38 -20.65 16.62 -12.16
N GLY A 39 -19.69 16.78 -11.24
CA GLY A 39 -19.82 17.74 -10.13
C GLY A 39 -19.47 17.21 -8.74
N VAL A 40 -19.16 15.92 -8.58
CA VAL A 40 -18.63 15.42 -7.30
C VAL A 40 -17.13 15.70 -7.26
N LYS A 41 -16.75 16.65 -6.42
CA LYS A 41 -15.39 17.21 -6.35
C LYS A 41 -14.31 16.18 -5.99
N ASP A 42 -14.71 14.98 -5.53
CA ASP A 42 -13.82 13.96 -5.00
C ASP A 42 -13.98 12.56 -5.63
N TYR A 43 -14.90 12.36 -6.58
CA TYR A 43 -15.17 11.04 -7.18
C TYR A 43 -15.64 11.12 -8.64
N PRO A 44 -14.73 11.18 -9.63
CA PRO A 44 -15.11 10.99 -11.01
C PRO A 44 -15.38 9.50 -11.25
N ASN A 45 -16.60 9.18 -11.70
CA ASN A 45 -16.89 7.93 -12.41
C ASN A 45 -15.76 7.66 -13.43
N THR A 46 -14.99 6.59 -13.21
CA THR A 46 -13.80 6.33 -14.04
C THR A 46 -14.13 5.49 -15.26
N HIS A 47 -15.22 4.70 -15.28
CA HIS A 47 -15.65 3.97 -16.48
C HIS A 47 -17.12 3.55 -16.41
N THR A 48 -17.84 3.60 -17.54
CA THR A 48 -19.20 3.06 -17.64
C THR A 48 -19.38 2.36 -18.98
N GLU A 49 -19.51 1.04 -18.95
CA GLU A 49 -19.96 0.23 -20.08
C GLU A 49 -21.46 0.02 -19.99
N VAL A 50 -22.15 0.13 -21.13
CA VAL A 50 -23.60 -0.06 -21.21
C VAL A 50 -23.89 -1.14 -22.23
N GLU A 51 -24.50 -2.23 -21.79
CA GLU A 51 -24.97 -3.31 -22.64
C GLU A 51 -26.49 -3.22 -22.82
N HIS A 52 -26.96 -3.32 -24.06
CA HIS A 52 -28.40 -3.39 -24.33
C HIS A 52 -28.87 -4.85 -24.24
N LEU A 53 -29.69 -5.14 -23.23
CA LEU A 53 -30.18 -6.49 -22.94
C LEU A 53 -31.48 -6.85 -23.69
N GLY A 54 -31.99 -5.96 -24.54
CA GLY A 54 -33.28 -6.10 -25.22
C GLY A 54 -34.47 -5.63 -24.39
N ASN A 55 -35.65 -5.49 -25.02
CA ASN A 55 -36.90 -5.03 -24.39
C ASN A 55 -36.79 -3.70 -23.62
N GLY A 56 -35.96 -2.76 -24.12
CA GLY A 56 -35.74 -1.47 -23.47
C GLY A 56 -34.97 -1.55 -22.16
N LYS A 57 -34.33 -2.70 -21.86
CA LYS A 57 -33.47 -2.90 -20.69
C LYS A 57 -32.01 -2.71 -21.06
N PHE A 58 -31.27 -2.11 -20.15
CA PHE A 58 -29.83 -1.91 -20.24
C PHE A 58 -29.18 -2.44 -18.96
N ALA A 59 -28.04 -3.08 -19.08
CA ALA A 59 -27.10 -3.25 -17.97
C ALA A 59 -26.05 -2.15 -18.09
N ALA A 60 -25.64 -1.58 -16.97
CA ALA A 60 -24.48 -0.73 -16.91
C ALA A 60 -23.46 -1.36 -15.96
N SER A 61 -22.25 -1.59 -16.45
CA SER A 61 -21.09 -1.93 -15.64
C SER A 61 -20.37 -0.63 -15.32
N ILE A 62 -20.45 -0.22 -14.06
CA ILE A 62 -19.76 0.98 -13.57
C ILE A 62 -18.48 0.47 -12.90
N GLY A 63 -17.35 0.64 -13.60
CA GLY A 63 -16.04 0.36 -13.05
C GLY A 63 -15.66 1.49 -12.12
N VAL A 64 -15.50 1.18 -10.84
CA VAL A 64 -14.84 2.04 -9.86
C VAL A 64 -13.99 1.10 -9.01
N GLY A 65 -12.98 1.59 -8.30
CA GLY A 65 -11.98 0.71 -7.68
C GLY A 65 -10.89 0.38 -8.70
N HIS A 66 -9.68 0.82 -8.36
CA HIS A 66 -8.57 1.09 -9.26
C HIS A 66 -8.84 2.28 -10.17
N ARG A 67 -7.99 3.32 -10.09
CA ARG A 67 -8.09 4.48 -10.98
C ARG A 67 -7.97 3.95 -12.41
N VAL A 68 -9.02 4.18 -13.20
CA VAL A 68 -8.98 3.88 -14.62
C VAL A 68 -8.46 5.12 -15.33
N PHE A 69 -7.30 4.98 -15.96
CA PHE A 69 -6.69 6.00 -16.78
C PHE A 69 -7.05 5.74 -18.23
N PHE A 70 -7.40 6.80 -18.96
CA PHE A 70 -7.67 6.72 -20.38
C PHE A 70 -6.48 7.30 -21.14
N ASP A 71 -5.81 6.44 -21.88
CA ASP A 71 -4.78 6.87 -22.81
C ASP A 71 -5.40 7.13 -24.19
N LYS A 72 -5.34 8.38 -24.65
CA LYS A 72 -5.83 8.77 -25.97
C LYS A 72 -5.07 8.07 -27.09
N THR A 73 -3.82 7.68 -26.86
CA THR A 73 -2.98 7.00 -27.85
C THR A 73 -3.37 5.54 -28.05
N ASP A 74 -3.96 4.88 -27.04
CA ASP A 74 -4.51 3.52 -27.11
C ASP A 74 -6.03 3.52 -27.31
N GLY A 75 -6.57 4.53 -27.99
CA GLY A 75 -8.00 4.60 -28.33
C GLY A 75 -8.93 4.77 -27.12
N ASN A 76 -8.46 5.39 -26.03
CA ASN A 76 -9.17 5.51 -24.75
C ASN A 76 -9.56 4.16 -24.13
N LYS A 77 -8.71 3.13 -24.27
CA LYS A 77 -8.90 1.92 -23.47
C LYS A 77 -8.70 2.23 -21.99
N PRO A 78 -9.53 1.64 -21.11
CA PRO A 78 -9.36 1.78 -19.67
C PRO A 78 -8.08 1.05 -19.23
N LYS A 79 -7.14 1.77 -18.61
CA LYS A 79 -5.92 1.21 -17.98
C LYS A 79 -6.00 1.34 -16.46
N LYS A 80 -5.51 0.36 -15.71
CA LYS A 80 -5.50 0.42 -14.22
C LYS A 80 -4.34 1.24 -13.64
N HIS A 81 -3.39 1.63 -14.49
CA HIS A 81 -2.23 2.43 -14.15
C HIS A 81 -2.13 3.65 -15.06
N LYS A 82 -1.69 4.78 -14.50
CA LYS A 82 -1.30 5.93 -15.32
C LYS A 82 0.15 5.71 -15.66
N LEU A 83 0.39 5.50 -16.94
CA LEU A 83 1.70 5.72 -17.51
C LEU A 83 1.59 6.97 -18.37
N THR A 84 2.36 8.00 -18.05
CA THR A 84 2.63 9.07 -19.01
C THR A 84 4.08 8.99 -19.39
N ASP A 85 4.36 8.28 -20.50
CA ASP A 85 5.62 8.42 -21.23
C ASP A 85 5.52 9.62 -22.20
N GLU A 86 5.28 10.80 -21.64
CA GLU A 86 5.16 12.06 -22.39
C GLU A 86 6.53 12.75 -22.55
N ARG A 87 7.54 11.98 -22.98
CA ARG A 87 8.93 12.46 -23.20
C ARG A 87 9.17 13.48 -24.35
N PRO A 88 8.20 14.19 -24.96
CA PRO A 88 8.54 15.37 -25.76
C PRO A 88 8.71 16.68 -24.96
N SER A 89 8.28 16.75 -23.68
CA SER A 89 8.38 17.98 -22.86
C SER A 89 8.66 17.76 -21.37
N LYS A 90 8.66 16.51 -20.89
CA LYS A 90 8.91 16.15 -19.49
C LYS A 90 10.08 15.17 -19.44
N ASP A 91 11.06 15.46 -18.58
CA ASP A 91 12.26 14.64 -18.39
C ASP A 91 12.02 13.45 -17.44
N TYR A 92 10.79 12.92 -17.36
CA TYR A 92 10.44 11.83 -16.44
C TYR A 92 9.34 10.92 -16.97
N VAL A 93 9.27 9.72 -16.40
CA VAL A 93 8.15 8.77 -16.55
C VAL A 93 7.32 8.80 -15.27
N LEU A 94 6.01 9.05 -15.39
CA LEU A 94 5.09 8.93 -14.25
C LEU A 94 4.56 7.51 -14.18
N VAL A 95 4.69 6.89 -13.00
CA VAL A 95 4.03 5.62 -12.67
C VAL A 95 3.10 5.88 -11.50
N GLN A 96 1.80 5.66 -11.71
CA GLN A 96 0.79 5.88 -10.69
C GLN A 96 -0.10 4.64 -10.52
N GLY A 97 -0.08 4.07 -9.31
CA GLY A 97 -0.95 2.98 -8.88
C GLY A 97 -1.86 3.39 -7.73
N CYS A 98 -2.53 2.41 -7.11
CA CYS A 98 -3.42 2.64 -5.97
C CYS A 98 -2.70 2.87 -4.64
N LYS A 99 -1.42 2.49 -4.55
CA LYS A 99 -0.61 2.49 -3.32
C LYS A 99 0.70 3.26 -3.46
N CYS A 100 1.00 3.84 -4.63
CA CYS A 100 2.18 4.65 -4.86
C CYS A 100 1.99 5.55 -6.10
N CYS A 101 2.61 6.72 -6.09
CA CYS A 101 2.77 7.57 -7.26
C CYS A 101 4.21 8.06 -7.31
N VAL A 102 4.92 7.76 -8.40
CA VAL A 102 6.34 8.05 -8.56
C VAL A 102 6.62 8.69 -9.92
N GLU A 103 7.42 9.75 -9.91
CA GLU A 103 8.05 10.31 -11.10
C GLU A 103 9.50 9.79 -11.17
N VAL A 104 9.81 9.01 -12.20
CA VAL A 104 11.14 8.43 -12.43
C VAL A 104 11.88 9.33 -13.42
N TYR A 105 12.87 10.06 -12.91
CA TYR A 105 13.78 10.90 -13.69
C TYR A 105 15.05 10.11 -14.03
N PRO A 106 15.88 10.59 -14.98
CA PRO A 106 17.10 9.92 -15.36
C PRO A 106 18.09 9.64 -14.23
N TYR A 107 18.10 10.42 -13.14
CA TYR A 107 19.08 10.29 -12.05
C TYR A 107 18.46 10.15 -10.66
N TYR A 108 17.14 10.24 -10.54
CA TYR A 108 16.44 10.14 -9.25
C TYR A 108 14.97 9.80 -9.46
N ALA A 109 14.31 9.33 -8.41
CA ALA A 109 12.86 9.21 -8.36
C ALA A 109 12.27 10.18 -7.33
N LYS A 110 11.04 10.63 -7.57
CA LYS A 110 10.29 11.52 -6.69
C LYS A 110 8.93 10.92 -6.39
N TYR A 111 8.56 10.86 -5.11
CA TYR A 111 7.34 10.19 -4.67
C TYR A 111 6.31 11.22 -4.25
N PHE A 112 5.06 10.90 -4.54
CA PHE A 112 3.89 11.69 -4.19
C PHE A 112 2.87 10.83 -3.45
N ASP A 113 1.84 11.46 -2.93
CA ASP A 113 0.63 10.73 -2.60
C ASP A 113 0.02 10.11 -3.85
N VAL A 114 -0.88 9.15 -3.63
CA VAL A 114 -1.52 8.41 -4.71
C VAL A 114 -2.36 9.32 -5.63
N GLN A 115 -2.66 10.55 -5.18
CA GLN A 115 -3.33 11.61 -5.93
C GLN A 115 -2.40 12.37 -6.89
N HIS A 116 -1.08 12.31 -6.73
CA HIS A 116 -0.11 13.18 -7.39
C HIS A 116 -0.30 14.67 -7.05
N GLU A 117 -0.79 14.96 -5.84
CA GLU A 117 -1.08 16.30 -5.33
C GLU A 117 0.01 16.80 -4.40
N GLU A 118 0.60 15.91 -3.61
CA GLU A 118 1.57 16.26 -2.57
C GLU A 118 2.82 15.39 -2.64
N VAL A 119 4.00 16.03 -2.60
CA VAL A 119 5.29 15.33 -2.53
C VAL A 119 5.44 14.62 -1.19
N ARG A 120 5.89 13.36 -1.22
CA ARG A 120 6.21 12.53 -0.03
C ARG A 120 7.71 12.30 0.13
N LEU A 121 8.43 12.22 -0.98
CA LEU A 121 9.89 12.17 -1.04
C LEU A 121 10.37 12.99 -2.24
N TYR A 122 11.21 13.99 -2.00
CA TYR A 122 11.75 14.82 -3.08
C TYR A 122 12.73 14.08 -3.98
N GLU A 123 13.50 13.16 -3.41
CA GLU A 123 14.58 12.50 -4.11
C GLU A 123 14.91 11.13 -3.51
N GLU A 124 14.79 10.09 -4.32
CA GLU A 124 15.46 8.81 -4.16
C GLU A 124 16.56 8.70 -5.21
N ARG A 125 17.80 8.40 -4.77
CA ARG A 125 18.90 8.03 -5.68
C ARG A 125 19.46 6.66 -5.33
N TRP A 126 19.72 5.88 -6.37
CA TRP A 126 20.48 4.64 -6.27
C TRP A 126 21.94 4.92 -6.65
N VAL A 127 22.87 4.57 -5.77
CA VAL A 127 24.29 4.88 -5.93
C VAL A 127 25.11 3.63 -5.70
N CYS A 128 25.98 3.27 -6.65
CA CYS A 128 27.00 2.26 -6.42
C CYS A 128 28.23 2.93 -5.79
N GLN A 129 28.83 2.28 -4.78
CA GLN A 129 30.10 2.68 -4.21
C GLN A 129 31.13 1.57 -4.37
N ARG A 130 32.39 1.96 -4.58
CA ARG A 130 33.56 1.07 -4.60
C ARG A 130 34.44 1.33 -3.38
N LEU A 131 34.96 0.26 -2.78
CA LEU A 131 35.98 0.35 -1.73
C LEU A 131 37.35 0.54 -2.35
N PHE A 132 37.97 1.70 -2.09
CA PHE A 132 39.36 1.96 -2.45
C PHE A 132 40.24 1.50 -1.30
N LYS A 133 41.12 0.53 -1.58
CA LYS A 133 42.11 -0.02 -0.62
C LYS A 133 43.30 0.92 -0.44
N THR A 134 43.02 2.17 -0.09
CA THR A 134 44.00 3.16 0.38
C THR A 134 44.23 3.00 1.89
N ASP A 135 45.17 3.75 2.46
CA ASP A 135 45.34 3.87 3.92
C ASP A 135 44.96 5.31 4.34
N PRO A 136 43.76 5.55 4.92
CA PRO A 136 42.74 4.57 5.28
C PRO A 136 41.90 4.08 4.07
N GLU A 137 41.24 2.94 4.23
CA GLU A 137 40.26 2.46 3.23
C GLU A 137 39.11 3.46 3.13
N GLU A 138 38.63 3.69 1.91
CA GLU A 138 37.62 4.71 1.65
C GLU A 138 36.57 4.21 0.65
N TRP A 139 35.30 4.36 0.99
CA TRP A 139 34.20 4.17 0.06
C TRP A 139 33.99 5.42 -0.77
N ARG A 140 33.95 5.28 -2.09
CA ARG A 140 33.64 6.39 -3.01
C ARG A 140 32.50 6.03 -3.93
N ASP A 141 31.67 7.03 -4.23
CA ASP A 141 30.61 6.93 -5.24
C ASP A 141 31.25 6.61 -6.58
N VAL A 142 30.66 5.67 -7.30
CA VAL A 142 30.98 5.41 -8.69
C VAL A 142 30.16 6.35 -9.54
N ASP A 143 30.81 7.11 -10.41
CA ASP A 143 30.14 8.05 -11.31
C ASP A 143 29.21 7.29 -12.26
N ALA A 144 27.95 7.71 -12.29
CA ALA A 144 26.91 7.18 -13.16
C ALA A 144 26.57 8.19 -14.25
N TYR A 145 26.52 7.74 -15.50
CA TYR A 145 26.28 8.58 -16.67
C TYR A 145 25.42 7.86 -17.73
N ASN A 146 25.02 8.61 -18.76
CA ASN A 146 24.18 8.13 -19.86
C ASN A 146 22.91 7.37 -19.43
N PRO A 147 22.08 7.91 -18.53
CA PRO A 147 20.88 7.22 -18.08
C PRO A 147 19.92 6.91 -19.23
N GLN A 148 19.53 5.64 -19.33
CA GLN A 148 18.55 5.15 -20.31
C GLN A 148 17.30 4.70 -19.58
N ILE A 149 16.15 5.26 -19.96
CA ILE A 149 14.85 4.88 -19.40
C ILE A 149 14.06 4.08 -20.44
N ALA A 150 13.72 2.85 -20.07
CA ALA A 150 12.81 1.99 -20.80
C ALA A 150 11.53 1.76 -19.99
N VAL A 151 10.41 1.57 -20.69
CA VAL A 151 9.13 1.26 -20.07
C VAL A 151 8.53 0.03 -20.74
N GLU A 152 8.07 -0.90 -19.92
CA GLU A 152 7.39 -2.11 -20.36
C GLU A 152 6.04 -2.21 -19.63
N GLU A 153 5.00 -2.54 -20.39
CA GLU A 153 3.69 -2.92 -19.87
C GLU A 153 3.47 -4.39 -20.22
N TYR A 154 3.09 -5.21 -19.24
CA TYR A 154 2.72 -6.60 -19.49
C TYR A 154 1.50 -7.00 -18.66
N SER A 155 0.61 -7.76 -19.29
CA SER A 155 -0.56 -8.31 -18.62
C SER A 155 -0.18 -9.59 -17.88
N GLU A 156 -0.44 -9.64 -16.58
CA GLU A 156 -0.38 -10.88 -15.81
C GLU A 156 -1.79 -11.30 -15.35
N LEU A 157 -1.94 -12.58 -14.97
CA LEU A 157 -3.19 -13.10 -14.38
C LEU A 157 -3.62 -12.32 -13.14
N ALA A 158 -2.67 -11.72 -12.41
CA ALA A 158 -2.90 -10.94 -11.19
C ALA A 158 -3.16 -9.44 -11.45
N GLY A 159 -3.07 -8.97 -12.70
CA GLY A 159 -3.22 -7.56 -13.06
C GLY A 159 -2.18 -7.10 -14.08
N ASP A 160 -2.40 -5.93 -14.67
CA ASP A 160 -1.38 -5.29 -15.50
C ASP A 160 -0.20 -4.85 -14.62
N VAL A 161 1.01 -4.96 -15.14
CA VAL A 161 2.23 -4.53 -14.46
C VAL A 161 2.94 -3.52 -15.33
N VAL A 162 3.30 -2.40 -14.71
CA VAL A 162 4.17 -1.40 -15.32
C VAL A 162 5.55 -1.56 -14.75
N LYS A 163 6.54 -1.77 -15.62
CA LYS A 163 7.96 -1.80 -15.28
C LYS A 163 8.66 -0.61 -15.91
N VAL A 164 9.29 0.24 -15.10
CA VAL A 164 10.19 1.29 -15.58
C VAL A 164 11.61 0.90 -15.23
N THR A 165 12.46 0.75 -16.24
CA THR A 165 13.87 0.38 -16.07
C THR A 165 14.73 1.60 -16.35
N VAL A 166 15.58 1.97 -15.40
CA VAL A 166 16.64 2.97 -15.56
C VAL A 166 17.99 2.28 -15.55
N THR A 167 18.75 2.40 -16.63
CA THR A 167 20.08 1.83 -16.76
C THR A 167 21.11 2.95 -16.85
N TYR A 168 22.19 2.81 -16.08
CA TYR A 168 23.32 3.74 -16.04
C TYR A 168 24.59 3.03 -16.48
N ASP A 169 25.36 3.68 -17.35
CA ASP A 169 26.78 3.37 -17.49
C ASP A 169 27.51 3.91 -16.27
N THR A 170 28.51 3.19 -15.78
CA THR A 170 29.36 3.65 -14.68
C THR A 170 30.83 3.37 -14.98
N ASP A 171 31.75 4.02 -14.27
CA ASP A 171 33.19 3.81 -14.45
C ASP A 171 33.64 2.35 -14.23
N TYR A 172 32.85 1.55 -13.51
CA TYR A 172 33.20 0.18 -13.13
C TYR A 172 32.16 -0.86 -13.54
N GLY A 173 31.05 -0.47 -14.17
CA GLY A 173 29.94 -1.37 -14.35
C GLY A 173 28.71 -0.77 -15.02
N ILE A 174 27.62 -1.51 -14.87
CA ILE A 174 26.28 -1.09 -15.27
C ILE A 174 25.38 -1.21 -14.04
N LEU A 175 24.72 -0.11 -13.68
CA LEU A 175 23.68 -0.10 -12.65
C LEU A 175 22.32 -0.10 -13.34
N THR A 176 21.45 -1.03 -12.96
CA THR A 176 20.07 -1.11 -13.45
C THR A 176 19.12 -1.02 -12.27
N VAL A 177 18.13 -0.13 -12.34
CA VAL A 177 17.07 0.05 -11.35
C VAL A 177 15.74 -0.16 -12.04
N GLU A 178 14.99 -1.16 -11.61
CA GLU A 178 13.66 -1.46 -12.12
C GLU A 178 12.60 -1.10 -11.08
N TYR A 179 11.62 -0.30 -11.47
CA TYR A 179 10.46 0.07 -10.68
C TYR A 179 9.25 -0.70 -11.17
N PHE A 180 8.73 -1.61 -10.35
CA PHE A 180 7.56 -2.44 -10.64
C PHE A 180 6.34 -1.90 -9.91
N GLN A 181 5.39 -1.37 -10.66
CA GLN A 181 4.06 -1.08 -10.15
C GLN A 181 3.12 -2.19 -10.57
N ARG A 182 2.72 -3.00 -9.59
CA ARG A 182 1.65 -3.98 -9.70
C ARG A 182 0.38 -3.40 -9.10
N ASP A 183 -0.77 -3.76 -9.66
CA ASP A 183 -2.04 -3.35 -9.09
C ASP A 183 -2.23 -3.90 -7.67
N GLY A 184 -2.83 -3.10 -6.79
CA GLY A 184 -3.04 -3.47 -5.38
C GLY A 184 -1.76 -3.58 -4.53
N ASN A 185 -0.58 -3.34 -5.10
CA ASN A 185 0.71 -3.61 -4.47
C ASN A 185 1.55 -2.34 -4.26
N ASN A 186 2.48 -2.47 -3.33
CA ASN A 186 3.56 -1.52 -3.10
C ASN A 186 4.46 -1.41 -4.33
N LEU A 187 5.16 -0.28 -4.49
CA LEU A 187 6.16 -0.17 -5.54
C LEU A 187 7.32 -1.08 -5.16
N LYS A 188 7.68 -1.98 -6.07
CA LYS A 188 8.77 -2.92 -5.85
C LYS A 188 9.99 -2.48 -6.66
N HIS A 189 11.18 -2.60 -6.08
CA HIS A 189 12.43 -2.27 -6.74
C HIS A 189 13.23 -3.53 -6.99
N ASN A 190 13.71 -3.74 -8.21
CA ASN A 190 14.83 -4.66 -8.45
C ASN A 190 16.04 -3.84 -8.87
N VAL A 191 17.13 -3.96 -8.14
CA VAL A 191 18.37 -3.22 -8.40
C VAL A 191 19.50 -4.19 -8.65
N THR A 192 20.15 -4.06 -9.81
CA THR A 192 21.27 -4.90 -10.20
C THR A 192 22.47 -4.03 -10.53
N PHE A 193 23.64 -4.36 -9.96
CA PHE A 193 24.91 -3.79 -10.40
C PHE A 193 25.80 -4.90 -10.92
N ARG A 194 26.28 -4.74 -12.16
CA ARG A 194 27.21 -5.68 -12.81
C ARG A 194 28.59 -5.04 -12.94
N ASN A 195 29.61 -5.66 -12.36
CA ASN A 195 30.99 -5.23 -12.53
C ASN A 195 31.45 -5.53 -13.97
N THR A 196 31.82 -4.51 -14.73
CA THR A 196 32.42 -4.66 -16.08
C THR A 196 33.91 -4.35 -16.09
N SER A 197 34.45 -3.88 -14.97
CA SER A 197 35.89 -3.64 -14.83
C SER A 197 36.67 -4.94 -15.02
N GLY A 198 37.89 -4.83 -15.54
CA GLY A 198 38.77 -5.98 -15.77
C GLY A 198 39.37 -6.57 -14.48
N SER A 199 38.91 -6.17 -13.30
CA SER A 199 39.42 -6.59 -12.00
C SER A 199 38.30 -7.01 -11.04
N THR A 200 38.69 -7.79 -10.03
CA THR A 200 37.84 -8.11 -8.88
C THR A 200 37.90 -6.96 -7.89
N GLU A 201 36.75 -6.39 -7.55
CA GLU A 201 36.62 -5.20 -6.71
C GLU A 201 35.52 -5.40 -5.66
N THR A 202 35.54 -4.58 -4.60
CA THR A 202 34.50 -4.61 -3.57
C THR A 202 33.52 -3.45 -3.79
N PHE A 203 32.24 -3.77 -3.91
CA PHE A 203 31.15 -2.82 -4.15
C PHE A 203 30.06 -2.90 -3.09
N ARG A 204 29.32 -1.81 -2.93
CA ARG A 204 28.04 -1.77 -2.23
C ARG A 204 27.09 -0.84 -2.97
N VAL A 205 25.79 -0.94 -2.71
CA VAL A 205 24.78 -0.08 -3.33
C VAL A 205 23.99 0.61 -2.24
N LEU A 206 23.69 1.88 -2.46
CA LEU A 206 22.97 2.74 -1.54
C LEU A 206 21.67 3.19 -2.19
N GLN A 207 20.59 3.13 -1.43
CA GLN A 207 19.36 3.88 -1.70
C GLN A 207 19.37 5.10 -0.78
N ARG A 208 19.55 6.27 -1.36
CA ARG A 208 19.59 7.54 -0.64
C ARG A 208 18.27 8.25 -0.78
N TRP A 209 17.58 8.47 0.32
CA TRP A 209 16.37 9.27 0.37
C TRP A 209 16.68 10.64 0.94
N ALA A 210 16.34 11.70 0.20
CA ALA A 210 16.52 13.08 0.61
C ALA A 210 15.22 13.87 0.46
N GLY A 211 14.88 14.65 1.50
CA GLY A 211 13.64 15.43 1.53
C GLY A 211 12.41 14.54 1.75
N ILE A 212 12.46 13.64 2.72
CA ILE A 212 11.28 12.89 3.17
C ILE A 212 10.36 13.86 3.91
N VAL A 213 9.12 14.00 3.47
CA VAL A 213 8.11 14.91 4.05
C VAL A 213 7.46 14.26 5.27
N GLY A 214 8.21 14.11 6.34
CA GLY A 214 7.72 13.61 7.63
C GLY A 214 8.35 14.30 8.83
N ALA A 215 7.78 14.03 10.00
CA ALA A 215 8.19 14.56 11.29
C ALA A 215 8.69 13.48 12.25
N ARG A 216 8.32 12.21 12.03
CA ARG A 216 8.67 11.06 12.88
C ARG A 216 8.92 9.81 12.05
N VAL A 217 9.70 8.88 12.59
CA VAL A 217 9.88 7.52 12.03
C VAL A 217 9.42 6.50 13.05
N ASN A 218 8.48 5.63 12.69
CA ASN A 218 7.92 4.62 13.60
C ASN A 218 7.49 5.22 14.96
N GLY A 219 6.92 6.44 14.92
CA GLY A 219 6.47 7.18 16.10
C GLY A 219 7.57 7.86 16.92
N LYS A 220 8.84 7.68 16.57
CA LYS A 220 10.02 8.27 17.23
C LYS A 220 10.45 9.58 16.56
N ASP A 221 11.01 10.51 17.33
CA ASP A 221 11.59 11.76 16.82
C ASP A 221 12.96 11.51 16.15
N PHE A 222 13.38 12.39 15.22
CA PHE A 222 14.63 12.29 14.46
C PHE A 222 15.61 13.45 14.78
N PRO A 223 16.94 13.30 14.58
CA PRO A 223 17.64 12.15 13.97
C PRO A 223 17.61 10.90 14.85
N LEU A 224 17.72 9.73 14.23
CA LEU A 224 17.80 8.44 14.94
C LEU A 224 18.54 7.39 14.11
N ASP A 225 19.15 6.45 14.82
CA ASP A 225 19.71 5.22 14.25
C ASP A 225 18.78 4.06 14.59
N THR A 226 18.49 3.19 13.62
CA THR A 226 17.51 2.10 13.81
C THR A 226 17.88 0.84 13.05
N ASP A 227 17.67 -0.31 13.70
CA ASP A 227 17.83 -1.64 13.10
C ASP A 227 16.49 -2.22 12.61
N GLU A 228 15.42 -1.42 12.66
CA GLU A 228 14.07 -1.87 12.32
C GLU A 228 13.96 -2.20 10.82
N PRO A 229 13.42 -3.38 10.47
CA PRO A 229 13.32 -3.83 9.07
C PRO A 229 12.21 -3.13 8.28
N PHE A 230 11.47 -2.21 8.92
CA PHE A 230 10.40 -1.45 8.31
C PHE A 230 10.43 -0.04 8.87
N LEU A 231 10.50 0.97 7.99
CA LEU A 231 10.53 2.37 8.37
C LEU A 231 9.29 3.09 7.82
N ALA A 232 8.37 3.48 8.70
CA ALA A 232 7.24 4.34 8.38
C ALA A 232 7.53 5.79 8.78
N PHE A 233 7.68 6.65 7.78
CA PHE A 233 7.84 8.09 7.97
C PHE A 233 6.46 8.73 8.05
N ARG A 234 6.15 9.38 9.17
CA ARG A 234 4.84 9.98 9.45
C ARG A 234 4.96 11.49 9.55
N LYS A 235 3.96 12.21 9.06
CA LYS A 235 3.84 13.66 9.16
C LYS A 235 3.53 14.10 10.60
N ALA A 236 3.54 15.41 10.84
CA ALA A 236 3.22 15.99 12.15
C ALA A 236 1.80 15.65 12.62
N ASP A 237 0.85 15.47 11.70
CA ASP A 237 -0.51 15.02 11.96
C ASP A 237 -0.66 13.49 12.09
N LYS A 238 0.48 12.77 12.17
CA LYS A 238 0.62 11.31 12.29
C LYS A 238 0.25 10.50 11.05
N LYS A 239 -0.25 11.11 9.98
CA LYS A 239 -0.53 10.42 8.71
C LYS A 239 0.76 9.86 8.10
N LEU A 240 0.67 8.72 7.42
CA LEU A 240 1.81 8.17 6.70
C LEU A 240 2.23 9.12 5.58
N ALA A 241 3.53 9.38 5.48
CA ALA A 241 4.14 10.06 4.35
C ALA A 241 4.61 9.03 3.31
N ILE A 242 5.50 8.14 3.72
CA ILE A 242 6.10 7.07 2.93
C ILE A 242 6.61 5.99 3.89
N ALA A 243 6.67 4.73 3.45
CA ALA A 243 7.30 3.66 4.20
C ALA A 243 8.20 2.79 3.32
N GLU A 244 9.21 2.18 3.95
CA GLU A 244 10.13 1.25 3.34
C GLU A 244 10.11 -0.08 4.08
N ASN A 245 9.93 -1.19 3.35
CA ASN A 245 10.02 -2.54 3.90
C ASN A 245 11.32 -3.21 3.42
N LEU A 246 12.24 -3.36 4.37
CA LEU A 246 13.59 -3.87 4.16
C LEU A 246 13.73 -5.32 4.60
N ARG A 247 12.62 -6.00 4.95
CA ARG A 247 12.67 -7.32 5.53
C ARG A 247 13.39 -8.32 4.63
N SER A 248 13.09 -8.33 3.33
CA SER A 248 13.73 -9.21 2.34
C SER A 248 15.26 -9.05 2.30
N MET A 249 15.75 -7.86 2.65
CA MET A 249 17.18 -7.52 2.68
C MET A 249 17.85 -7.84 4.02
N ILE A 250 17.09 -8.23 5.05
CA ILE A 250 17.61 -8.57 6.38
C ILE A 250 17.41 -10.05 6.68
N PHE A 251 16.29 -10.63 6.24
CA PHE A 251 15.89 -12.00 6.59
C PHE A 251 15.66 -12.85 5.34
N ASN A 252 15.99 -14.14 5.45
CA ASN A 252 15.59 -15.16 4.50
C ASN A 252 14.09 -15.47 4.65
N ALA A 253 13.52 -16.20 3.69
CA ALA A 253 12.11 -16.59 3.71
C ALA A 253 11.73 -17.43 4.95
N ASP A 254 12.68 -18.16 5.54
CA ASP A 254 12.51 -18.92 6.79
C ASP A 254 12.61 -18.06 8.06
N GLY A 255 12.83 -16.74 7.91
CA GLY A 255 12.98 -15.79 9.01
C GLY A 255 14.38 -15.73 9.63
N SER A 256 15.34 -16.54 9.18
CA SER A 256 16.74 -16.42 9.60
C SER A 256 17.37 -15.12 9.06
N GLU A 257 18.27 -14.49 9.82
CA GLU A 257 18.99 -13.33 9.31
C GLU A 257 19.95 -13.73 8.18
N LYS A 258 20.01 -12.88 7.15
CA LYS A 258 20.99 -12.99 6.06
C LYS A 258 22.40 -12.71 6.60
N THR A 259 23.32 -13.62 6.32
CA THR A 259 24.75 -13.47 6.68
C THR A 259 25.55 -12.75 5.61
N ASP A 260 25.07 -12.81 4.37
CA ASP A 260 25.61 -12.23 3.15
C ASP A 260 24.52 -11.38 2.49
N GLN A 261 24.93 -10.43 1.64
CA GLN A 261 23.98 -9.63 0.85
C GLN A 261 22.96 -8.82 1.67
N ARG A 262 23.30 -8.51 2.93
CA ARG A 262 22.39 -7.88 3.88
C ARG A 262 22.44 -6.36 3.85
N LEU A 263 21.34 -5.74 4.24
CA LEU A 263 21.32 -4.33 4.65
C LEU A 263 22.30 -4.09 5.81
N GLN A 264 23.17 -3.08 5.69
CA GLN A 264 23.99 -2.59 6.80
C GLN A 264 23.09 -1.87 7.81
N ARG A 265 23.25 -2.24 9.08
CA ARG A 265 22.48 -1.72 10.20
C ARG A 265 23.43 -1.15 11.27
N PRO A 266 23.09 -0.07 11.98
CA PRO A 266 21.80 0.64 11.92
C PRO A 266 21.65 1.55 10.70
N ILE A 267 20.41 1.76 10.29
CA ILE A 267 20.02 2.75 9.28
C ILE A 267 20.06 4.12 9.94
N GLN A 268 20.74 5.07 9.29
CA GLN A 268 20.87 6.44 9.78
C GLN A 268 19.75 7.31 9.19
N VAL A 269 18.88 7.82 10.06
CA VAL A 269 17.89 8.84 9.67
C VAL A 269 18.33 10.20 10.19
N GLY A 270 18.53 11.13 9.27
CA GLY A 270 19.07 12.45 9.53
C GLY A 270 18.16 13.60 9.11
N ARG A 271 18.68 14.82 9.29
CA ARG A 271 18.05 16.06 8.79
C ARG A 271 18.48 16.34 7.35
N HIS A 272 17.55 16.86 6.55
CA HIS A 272 17.77 17.44 5.23
C HIS A 272 17.13 18.82 5.16
N ALA A 273 17.58 19.70 4.25
CA ALA A 273 17.01 21.04 4.11
C ALA A 273 15.51 21.03 3.78
N GLN A 274 15.03 19.93 3.17
CA GLN A 274 13.63 19.73 2.75
C GLN A 274 12.91 18.62 3.55
N GLY A 275 13.36 18.29 4.76
CA GLY A 275 12.71 17.27 5.60
C GLY A 275 13.71 16.32 6.27
N MET A 276 13.43 15.03 6.22
CA MET A 276 14.36 14.00 6.68
C MET A 276 15.19 13.46 5.52
N LYS A 277 16.27 12.74 5.85
CA LYS A 277 17.00 11.87 4.92
C LYS A 277 17.24 10.51 5.54
N ALA A 278 17.35 9.47 4.72
CA ALA A 278 17.70 8.13 5.15
C ALA A 278 18.62 7.49 4.09
N ASP A 279 19.69 6.84 4.54
CA ASP A 279 20.60 6.11 3.66
C ASP A 279 20.50 4.62 3.98
N PHE A 280 20.02 3.82 3.02
CA PHE A 280 19.98 2.36 3.11
C PHE A 280 21.20 1.81 2.36
N ILE A 281 22.12 1.18 3.08
CA ILE A 281 23.36 0.64 2.51
C ILE A 281 23.22 -0.86 2.40
N TYR A 282 23.25 -1.39 1.19
CA TYR A 282 23.13 -2.81 0.92
C TYR A 282 24.51 -3.41 0.69
N GLY A 283 24.83 -4.47 1.44
CA GLY A 283 25.96 -5.38 1.30
C GLY A 283 27.37 -4.81 1.47
N ASP A 284 28.33 -5.60 0.95
CA ASP A 284 29.77 -5.37 0.74
C ASP A 284 30.25 -6.56 -0.14
N TRP A 285 29.97 -6.52 -1.45
CA TRP A 285 30.21 -7.64 -2.37
C TRP A 285 31.55 -7.55 -3.05
N ILE A 286 32.31 -8.65 -3.02
CA ILE A 286 33.50 -8.82 -3.85
C ILE A 286 33.02 -9.40 -5.19
N LEU A 287 33.08 -8.60 -6.26
CA LEU A 287 32.62 -9.00 -7.59
C LEU A 287 33.81 -9.09 -8.55
N ALA A 288 34.00 -10.26 -9.17
CA ALA A 288 34.88 -10.41 -10.33
C ALA A 288 34.27 -9.77 -11.58
N GLN A 289 35.05 -9.73 -12.67
CA GLN A 289 34.56 -9.24 -13.95
C GLN A 289 33.32 -10.02 -14.39
N ASN A 290 32.27 -9.30 -14.78
CA ASN A 290 30.95 -9.77 -15.19
C ASN A 290 30.06 -10.36 -14.10
N GLU A 291 30.52 -10.45 -12.84
CA GLU A 291 29.65 -10.80 -11.72
C GLU A 291 28.72 -9.64 -11.37
N SER A 292 27.58 -9.98 -10.78
CA SER A 292 26.54 -9.01 -10.42
C SER A 292 26.08 -9.21 -8.98
N LEU A 293 25.67 -8.12 -8.34
CA LEU A 293 24.87 -8.13 -7.13
C LEU A 293 23.42 -7.76 -7.49
N GLU A 294 22.47 -8.29 -6.73
CA GLU A 294 21.04 -8.03 -6.88
C GLU A 294 20.44 -7.65 -5.51
N ILE A 295 19.58 -6.63 -5.52
CA ILE A 295 18.94 -6.03 -4.35
C ILE A 295 17.46 -5.89 -4.64
N ASP A 296 16.61 -6.30 -3.69
CA ASP A 296 15.16 -6.42 -3.89
C ASP A 296 14.35 -5.93 -2.65
N PRO A 297 14.31 -4.62 -2.36
CA PRO A 297 13.46 -4.05 -1.32
C PRO A 297 12.05 -3.72 -1.84
N ASP A 298 11.08 -3.65 -0.92
CA ASP A 298 9.69 -3.29 -1.21
C ASP A 298 9.36 -1.90 -0.60
N THR A 299 8.96 -0.91 -1.41
CA THR A 299 8.58 0.44 -0.96
C THR A 299 7.06 0.67 -0.97
N ALA A 300 6.50 1.12 0.15
CA ALA A 300 5.06 1.20 0.38
C ALA A 300 4.62 2.62 0.78
N THR A 301 3.61 3.22 0.12
CA THR A 301 2.96 4.45 0.63
C THR A 301 1.52 4.15 1.10
N LEU A 302 1.35 3.10 1.90
CA LEU A 302 0.04 2.59 2.35
C LEU A 302 -0.77 3.63 3.14
N ASP A 303 -2.10 3.55 3.05
CA ASP A 303 -2.97 4.23 4.00
C ASP A 303 -3.18 3.34 5.24
N ASP A 304 -3.11 3.93 6.44
CA ASP A 304 -3.51 3.25 7.68
C ASP A 304 -5.02 2.92 7.64
N PRO A 305 -5.50 1.90 8.40
CA PRO A 305 -6.93 1.70 8.58
C PRO A 305 -7.59 3.00 9.07
N THR A 306 -8.80 3.25 8.59
CA THR A 306 -9.60 4.41 9.00
C THR A 306 -10.02 4.29 10.46
N VAL A 307 -10.27 3.06 10.91
CA VAL A 307 -10.54 2.73 12.32
C VAL A 307 -9.86 1.41 12.65
N ASP A 308 -9.17 1.33 13.79
CA ASP A 308 -8.63 0.10 14.33
C ASP A 308 -8.72 0.07 15.87
N GLY A 309 -8.60 -1.13 16.43
CA GLY A 309 -8.63 -1.30 17.88
C GLY A 309 -8.86 -2.72 18.34
N TYR A 310 -9.15 -2.87 19.63
CA TYR A 310 -9.58 -4.14 20.20
C TYR A 310 -10.60 -3.94 21.31
N ILE A 311 -11.31 -5.03 21.64
CA ILE A 311 -12.28 -5.07 22.72
C ILE A 311 -11.83 -6.10 23.75
N VAL A 312 -11.85 -5.67 25.01
CA VAL A 312 -11.66 -6.53 26.18
C VAL A 312 -13.03 -6.88 26.73
N TYR A 313 -13.36 -8.16 26.71
CA TYR A 313 -14.49 -8.72 27.44
C TYR A 313 -13.99 -9.17 28.82
N ILE A 314 -14.50 -8.59 29.90
CA ILE A 314 -14.21 -8.94 31.30
C ILE A 314 -15.46 -9.58 31.91
N VAL A 315 -15.34 -10.80 32.41
CA VAL A 315 -16.47 -11.55 33.01
C VAL A 315 -16.93 -10.90 34.33
N PRO A 316 -18.25 -10.78 34.57
CA PRO A 316 -19.34 -11.07 33.64
C PRO A 316 -19.80 -9.79 32.91
N ASN A 317 -19.70 -9.76 31.58
CA ASN A 317 -20.39 -8.79 30.71
C ASN A 317 -19.89 -7.34 30.66
N VAL A 318 -18.59 -7.09 30.89
CA VAL A 318 -18.00 -5.77 30.63
C VAL A 318 -17.22 -5.80 29.32
N TYR A 319 -17.62 -4.95 28.36
CA TYR A 319 -16.97 -4.82 27.05
C TYR A 319 -16.32 -3.44 26.89
N ASN A 320 -15.00 -3.39 26.95
CA ASN A 320 -14.21 -2.16 26.84
C ASN A 320 -13.52 -2.09 25.49
N ARG A 321 -13.78 -1.03 24.72
CA ARG A 321 -13.15 -0.79 23.41
C ARG A 321 -11.96 0.15 23.57
N HIS A 322 -10.84 -0.24 22.98
CA HIS A 322 -9.59 0.50 22.95
C HIS A 322 -9.28 0.90 21.50
N THR A 323 -9.20 2.21 21.21
CA THR A 323 -9.02 2.79 19.86
C THR A 323 -7.85 3.79 19.76
N THR A 324 -7.12 4.01 20.84
CA THR A 324 -6.07 5.04 20.92
C THR A 324 -4.71 4.46 21.27
N GLU A 325 -4.60 3.14 21.36
CA GLU A 325 -3.36 2.48 21.69
C GLU A 325 -2.45 2.43 20.46
N SER A 326 -1.13 2.45 20.71
CA SER A 326 -0.13 2.40 19.62
C SER A 326 -0.02 1.01 19.00
N THR A 327 -0.65 -0.01 19.60
CA THR A 327 -0.69 -1.39 19.11
C THR A 327 -2.04 -2.03 19.41
N ILE A 328 -2.39 -3.04 18.60
CA ILE A 328 -3.60 -3.84 18.75
C ILE A 328 -3.24 -5.12 19.53
N THR A 329 -3.95 -5.37 20.63
CA THR A 329 -3.76 -6.58 21.45
C THR A 329 -4.85 -7.61 21.14
N PHE A 330 -4.45 -8.83 20.79
CA PHE A 330 -5.34 -9.99 20.75
C PHE A 330 -4.70 -11.13 21.54
N TYR A 331 -5.41 -11.60 22.55
CA TYR A 331 -4.90 -12.51 23.57
C TYR A 331 -6.07 -13.25 24.22
N VAL A 332 -5.85 -14.52 24.56
CA VAL A 332 -6.76 -15.25 25.46
C VAL A 332 -6.17 -15.13 26.86
N GLY A 333 -6.81 -14.33 27.70
CA GLY A 333 -6.44 -14.12 29.10
C GLY A 333 -6.24 -15.42 29.86
N SER A 334 -5.21 -15.50 30.71
CA SER A 334 -5.27 -16.38 31.88
C SER A 334 -6.30 -15.81 32.86
N GLY A 335 -7.56 -16.24 32.75
CA GLY A 335 -8.64 -15.85 33.66
C GLY A 335 -9.94 -15.41 32.98
N ALA A 336 -10.52 -14.31 33.46
CA ALA A 336 -11.86 -13.81 33.12
C ALA A 336 -11.88 -12.80 31.95
N SER A 337 -10.78 -12.63 31.20
CA SER A 337 -10.67 -11.59 30.17
C SER A 337 -10.35 -12.16 28.79
N PHE A 338 -11.07 -11.70 27.77
CA PHE A 338 -10.90 -12.11 26.37
C PHE A 338 -10.71 -10.88 25.49
N TYR A 339 -9.73 -10.93 24.58
CA TYR A 339 -9.39 -9.81 23.71
C TYR A 339 -9.69 -10.17 22.26
N ARG A 340 -10.42 -9.30 21.56
CA ARG A 340 -10.75 -9.44 20.14
C ARG A 340 -10.41 -8.15 19.41
N ALA A 341 -9.64 -8.25 18.33
CA ALA A 341 -9.16 -7.12 17.55
C ALA A 341 -10.05 -6.85 16.33
N TYR A 342 -10.12 -5.60 15.89
CA TYR A 342 -10.77 -5.19 14.65
C TYR A 342 -9.96 -4.12 13.92
N ALA A 343 -10.11 -4.10 12.60
CA ALA A 343 -9.61 -3.06 11.73
C ALA A 343 -10.61 -2.81 10.60
N GLU A 344 -10.78 -1.56 10.24
CA GLU A 344 -11.73 -1.05 9.27
C GLU A 344 -10.99 -0.07 8.35
N TRP A 345 -11.10 -0.30 7.06
CA TRP A 345 -10.62 0.61 6.03
C TRP A 345 -11.80 1.28 5.36
N ASP A 346 -11.65 2.57 5.06
CA ASP A 346 -12.58 3.27 4.19
C ASP A 346 -12.44 2.71 2.76
N ILE A 347 -13.35 1.81 2.44
CA ILE A 347 -13.51 1.25 1.11
C ILE A 347 -14.54 2.02 0.30
N SER A 348 -14.99 3.22 0.71
CA SER A 348 -15.96 4.00 -0.08
C SER A 348 -15.43 4.37 -1.47
N GLY A 349 -14.11 4.32 -1.66
CA GLY A 349 -13.47 4.43 -2.98
C GLY A 349 -13.53 3.16 -3.84
N ILE A 350 -13.99 2.04 -3.28
CA ILE A 350 -14.35 0.81 -3.98
C ILE A 350 -15.88 0.86 -4.18
N PRO A 351 -16.40 0.78 -5.42
CA PRO A 351 -17.83 0.84 -5.67
C PRO A 351 -18.50 -0.43 -5.20
N ASP A 352 -19.83 -0.39 -5.21
CA ASP A 352 -20.71 -1.54 -5.04
C ASP A 352 -20.35 -2.65 -6.07
N SER A 353 -19.41 -3.50 -5.68
CA SER A 353 -18.81 -4.57 -6.46
C SER A 353 -18.57 -5.77 -5.55
N THR A 354 -18.47 -6.96 -6.14
CA THR A 354 -18.16 -8.16 -5.36
C THR A 354 -16.67 -8.18 -5.07
N ILE A 355 -16.30 -8.00 -3.81
CA ILE A 355 -14.92 -8.21 -3.36
C ILE A 355 -14.66 -9.72 -3.35
N THR A 356 -13.89 -10.19 -4.34
CA THR A 356 -13.57 -11.62 -4.51
C THR A 356 -12.28 -12.04 -3.81
N LYS A 357 -11.44 -11.08 -3.40
CA LYS A 357 -10.19 -11.31 -2.69
C LYS A 357 -9.92 -10.16 -1.73
N VAL A 358 -9.52 -10.48 -0.51
CA VAL A 358 -8.99 -9.53 0.46
C VAL A 358 -7.60 -10.04 0.85
N GLU A 359 -6.59 -9.21 0.64
CA GLU A 359 -5.22 -9.44 1.11
C GLU A 359 -4.93 -8.40 2.19
N PHE A 360 -4.53 -8.87 3.36
CA PHE A 360 -4.14 -8.02 4.47
C PHE A 360 -2.76 -8.46 4.94
N ARG A 361 -1.91 -7.49 5.26
CA ARG A 361 -0.59 -7.71 5.86
C ARG A 361 -0.51 -6.90 7.13
N TYR A 362 0.04 -7.49 8.18
CA TYR A 362 0.19 -6.84 9.48
C TYR A 362 1.58 -7.04 10.05
N HIS A 363 1.91 -6.19 11.03
CA HIS A 363 3.12 -6.29 11.83
C HIS A 363 2.73 -6.66 13.27
N GLY A 364 3.17 -7.83 13.75
CA GLY A 364 3.06 -8.20 15.15
C GLY A 364 4.24 -7.68 15.97
N GLN A 365 3.99 -7.10 17.16
CA GLN A 365 5.04 -6.68 18.10
C GLN A 365 5.55 -7.83 18.96
N GLN A 366 4.68 -8.76 19.36
CA GLN A 366 5.00 -9.88 20.24
C GLN A 366 4.10 -11.08 19.90
N ASN A 367 4.68 -12.28 19.83
CA ASN A 367 3.97 -13.54 19.66
C ASN A 367 4.02 -14.26 21.00
N TYR A 368 2.88 -14.30 21.69
CA TYR A 368 2.73 -15.17 22.86
C TYR A 368 2.22 -16.51 22.34
N ILE A 369 3.03 -17.57 22.44
CA ILE A 369 2.63 -18.92 22.04
C ILE A 369 1.44 -19.33 22.91
N SER A 370 0.27 -19.12 22.34
CA SER A 370 -1.00 -19.51 22.91
C SER A 370 -1.31 -20.91 22.40
N PRO A 371 -1.74 -21.85 23.25
CA PRO A 371 -2.27 -23.13 22.77
C PRO A 371 -3.60 -22.96 22.00
N TYR A 372 -4.15 -21.75 21.97
CA TYR A 372 -5.40 -21.43 21.29
C TYR A 372 -5.13 -20.95 19.86
N LYS A 373 -5.94 -21.44 18.92
CA LYS A 373 -5.88 -21.02 17.52
C LYS A 373 -6.23 -19.54 17.37
N SER A 374 -5.58 -18.88 16.42
CA SER A 374 -5.94 -17.54 16.00
C SER A 374 -6.81 -17.62 14.76
N TYR A 375 -7.80 -16.73 14.69
CA TYR A 375 -8.80 -16.72 13.64
C TYR A 375 -8.97 -15.30 13.12
N ILE A 376 -9.15 -15.16 11.81
CA ILE A 376 -9.52 -13.90 11.16
C ILE A 376 -10.91 -14.09 10.55
N TYR A 377 -11.85 -13.24 10.94
CA TYR A 377 -13.24 -13.31 10.49
C TYR A 377 -13.63 -12.05 9.71
N ALA A 378 -14.68 -12.20 8.90
CA ALA A 378 -15.39 -11.05 8.35
C ALA A 378 -16.20 -10.39 9.45
N MET A 379 -16.38 -9.08 9.36
CA MET A 379 -17.30 -8.35 10.24
C MET A 379 -18.57 -7.97 9.48
N ALA A 380 -19.72 -8.29 10.04
CA ALA A 380 -21.02 -7.84 9.53
C ALA A 380 -21.36 -6.42 9.98
N TYR A 381 -20.79 -5.96 11.09
CA TYR A 381 -21.02 -4.65 11.68
C TYR A 381 -19.77 -3.78 11.58
N GLN A 382 -19.93 -2.60 10.98
CA GLN A 382 -18.86 -1.61 10.87
C GLN A 382 -18.50 -1.03 12.25
N PRO A 383 -17.26 -1.17 12.73
CA PRO A 383 -16.83 -0.67 14.03
C PRO A 383 -17.11 0.83 14.25
N SER A 384 -16.87 1.65 13.23
CA SER A 384 -17.10 3.10 13.25
C SER A 384 -18.59 3.48 13.37
N ALA A 385 -19.50 2.60 12.94
CA ALA A 385 -20.94 2.82 13.04
C ALA A 385 -21.52 2.42 14.41
N GLN A 386 -20.77 1.67 15.23
CA GLN A 386 -21.23 1.24 16.55
C GLN A 386 -20.82 2.24 17.63
N PRO A 387 -21.74 2.62 18.54
CA PRO A 387 -21.39 3.53 19.63
C PRO A 387 -20.33 2.90 20.54
N ASN A 388 -19.39 3.72 21.03
CA ASN A 388 -18.40 3.27 22.02
C ASN A 388 -19.03 3.22 23.42
N ASN A 389 -19.90 2.24 23.63
CA ASN A 389 -20.52 1.90 24.90
C ASN A 389 -20.65 0.38 25.03
N ALA A 390 -21.08 -0.12 26.18
CA ALA A 390 -21.15 -1.56 26.44
C ALA A 390 -21.93 -2.35 25.36
N ALA A 391 -23.06 -1.81 24.90
CA ALA A 391 -23.89 -2.48 23.88
C ALA A 391 -23.22 -2.50 22.50
N GLY A 392 -22.70 -1.36 22.02
CA GLY A 392 -22.00 -1.31 20.73
C GLY A 392 -20.69 -2.08 20.74
N ASN A 393 -19.98 -2.10 21.88
CA ASN A 393 -18.77 -2.90 22.06
C ASN A 393 -19.10 -4.40 22.09
N GLN A 394 -20.21 -4.79 22.70
CA GLN A 394 -20.66 -6.18 22.64
C GLN A 394 -20.96 -6.61 21.20
N VAL A 395 -21.68 -5.79 20.41
CA VAL A 395 -21.98 -6.10 19.00
C VAL A 395 -20.71 -6.37 18.20
N ILE A 396 -19.72 -5.50 18.29
CA ILE A 396 -18.43 -5.69 17.61
C ILE A 396 -17.72 -6.93 18.18
N PHE A 397 -17.67 -7.10 19.50
CA PHE A 397 -16.97 -8.23 20.12
C PHE A 397 -17.54 -9.56 19.64
N ASP A 398 -18.86 -9.71 19.65
CA ASP A 398 -19.57 -10.91 19.23
C ASP A 398 -19.31 -11.20 17.75
N ASP A 399 -19.43 -10.18 16.89
CA ASP A 399 -19.16 -10.22 15.43
C ASP A 399 -17.72 -10.64 15.11
N ILE A 400 -16.71 -10.11 15.83
CA ILE A 400 -15.30 -10.50 15.60
C ILE A 400 -15.07 -12.01 15.76
N GLY A 401 -15.87 -12.72 16.54
CA GLY A 401 -15.69 -14.16 16.73
C GLY A 401 -16.86 -15.02 16.27
N ASP A 402 -17.72 -14.48 15.41
CA ASP A 402 -18.74 -15.25 14.71
C ASP A 402 -18.35 -15.50 13.25
N GLY A 403 -19.12 -16.37 12.57
CA GLY A 403 -18.91 -16.65 11.15
C GLY A 403 -17.84 -17.69 10.82
N THR A 404 -17.52 -17.78 9.52
CA THR A 404 -16.48 -18.68 9.00
C THR A 404 -15.17 -17.91 8.93
N ALA A 405 -14.14 -18.42 9.60
CA ALA A 405 -12.82 -17.80 9.57
C ALA A 405 -12.22 -17.87 8.15
N TYR A 406 -11.69 -16.74 7.69
CA TYR A 406 -10.88 -16.66 6.46
C TYR A 406 -9.55 -17.39 6.61
N LEU A 407 -8.99 -17.33 7.81
CA LEU A 407 -7.75 -18.00 8.19
C LEU A 407 -7.95 -18.69 9.53
N ILE A 408 -7.63 -19.97 9.57
CA ILE A 408 -7.50 -20.77 10.78
C ILE A 408 -6.03 -21.16 10.86
N ASP A 409 -5.24 -20.47 11.68
CA ASP A 409 -3.85 -20.87 11.87
C ASP A 409 -3.77 -21.90 13.00
N ASP A 410 -3.20 -23.07 12.71
CA ASP A 410 -2.97 -24.09 13.73
C ASP A 410 -1.86 -23.60 14.67
N ALA A 411 -2.12 -23.70 15.97
CA ALA A 411 -1.43 -22.98 17.03
C ALA A 411 0.11 -23.08 16.96
N ALA A 412 0.76 -21.95 16.63
CA ALA A 412 2.12 -21.55 17.06
C ALA A 412 2.60 -20.26 16.37
N ILE A 413 1.97 -19.83 15.27
CA ILE A 413 2.63 -18.95 14.29
C ILE A 413 2.02 -17.54 14.21
N PHE A 414 0.79 -17.31 14.68
CA PHE A 414 0.11 -16.02 14.59
C PHE A 414 0.15 -15.20 15.91
N PRO A 415 0.58 -13.91 15.91
CA PRO A 415 1.15 -13.17 14.79
C PRO A 415 2.59 -13.60 14.50
N GLU A 416 2.95 -13.77 13.23
CA GLU A 416 4.37 -13.85 12.89
C GLU A 416 4.99 -12.46 13.05
N ILE A 417 5.98 -12.35 13.94
CA ILE A 417 6.62 -11.07 14.22
C ILE A 417 7.41 -10.61 13.00
N GLY A 418 7.00 -9.44 12.50
CA GLY A 418 7.67 -8.71 11.45
C GLY A 418 7.57 -9.29 10.04
N THR A 419 6.91 -10.43 9.77
CA THR A 419 6.99 -11.11 8.46
C THR A 419 6.27 -10.43 7.31
N GLY A 420 5.32 -9.53 7.60
CA GLY A 420 4.47 -8.94 6.56
C GLY A 420 3.72 -10.02 5.77
N LYS A 421 3.45 -11.17 6.42
CA LYS A 421 2.77 -12.32 5.83
C LYS A 421 1.43 -11.90 5.23
N ASP A 422 1.22 -12.29 3.98
CA ASP A 422 -0.09 -12.23 3.34
C ASP A 422 -0.97 -13.30 3.98
N VAL A 423 -2.08 -12.89 4.61
CA VAL A 423 -3.08 -13.83 5.15
C VAL A 423 -4.04 -14.31 4.06
N GLY A 424 -3.56 -14.39 2.83
CA GLY A 424 -4.34 -14.54 1.60
C GLY A 424 -5.44 -15.60 1.65
N GLY A 425 -6.47 -15.36 0.81
CA GLY A 425 -7.56 -16.28 0.57
C GLY A 425 -7.08 -17.65 0.09
N ALA A 426 -7.66 -18.70 0.67
CA ALA A 426 -7.44 -20.07 0.25
C ALA A 426 -7.82 -20.24 -1.23
N SER A 427 -6.81 -20.41 -2.08
CA SER A 427 -6.98 -21.12 -3.35
C SER A 427 -7.42 -22.54 -3.03
N ASP A 428 -8.57 -22.94 -3.58
CA ASP A 428 -9.12 -24.30 -3.69
C ASP A 428 -10.45 -24.59 -2.98
N GLN A 429 -11.16 -23.57 -2.47
CA GLN A 429 -12.61 -23.71 -2.25
C GLN A 429 -13.37 -22.58 -2.94
N LEU A 430 -14.00 -22.90 -4.07
CA LEU A 430 -15.10 -22.13 -4.67
C LEU A 430 -16.30 -22.14 -3.70
N GLY A 431 -16.21 -21.36 -2.64
CA GLY A 431 -17.34 -20.88 -1.86
C GLY A 431 -17.71 -19.50 -2.37
N THR A 432 -18.94 -19.31 -2.80
CA THR A 432 -19.46 -17.98 -3.16
C THR A 432 -19.52 -17.14 -1.88
N LEU A 433 -18.62 -16.17 -1.73
CA LEU A 433 -18.69 -15.18 -0.65
C LEU A 433 -19.76 -14.15 -1.01
N ILE A 434 -20.93 -14.24 -0.38
CA ILE A 434 -21.96 -13.20 -0.41
C ILE A 434 -21.62 -12.23 0.73
N LEU A 435 -20.90 -11.14 0.42
CA LEU A 435 -20.84 -9.98 1.31
C LEU A 435 -22.22 -9.31 1.27
N LYS A 436 -22.99 -9.48 2.35
CA LYS A 436 -24.29 -8.86 2.49
C LYS A 436 -24.07 -7.41 2.94
N GLN A 437 -24.12 -6.47 2.00
CA GLN A 437 -24.36 -5.06 2.29
C GLN A 437 -25.67 -4.97 3.10
N MET A 438 -25.59 -4.68 4.40
CA MET A 438 -26.79 -4.41 5.18
C MET A 438 -27.28 -3.00 4.89
N SER A 439 -28.08 -2.86 3.84
CA SER A 439 -29.07 -1.79 3.78
C SER A 439 -30.06 -2.00 4.92
N LYS A 440 -30.17 -1.01 5.80
CA LYS A 440 -31.16 -0.90 6.88
C LYS A 440 -32.54 -1.41 6.44
N VAL A 441 -33.01 -2.48 7.06
CA VAL A 441 -34.41 -2.94 7.00
C VAL A 441 -35.22 -2.10 7.98
N LEU A 442 -36.38 -1.60 7.56
CA LEU A 442 -37.46 -1.18 8.46
C LEU A 442 -38.23 -2.40 8.94
#